data_AF-A0A9D5Z9D8-F1
#
_entry.id   AF-A0A9D5Z9D8-F1
#
_cell.length_a   1.000
_cell.length_b   1.000
_cell.length_c   1.000
_cell.angle_alpha   90.00
_cell.angle_beta   90.00
_cell.angle_gamma   90.00
#
_symmetry.space_group_name_H-M   'P 1'
#
loop_
_entity.id
_entity.type
_entity.pdbx_description
1 polymer ?
#
loop_
_entity_poly.entity_id
_entity_poly.type
_entity_poly.pdbx_seq_one_letter_code
_entity_poly.pdbx_strand_id
1 'polypeptide(L)'
;MAKRGIGEFLGADHRRCDELFIELENAVQANDSARAQTLFSRFTVGMEHHFAMEEEVFFPAFEQATGMTQGPTMVMRVEHRQMRGLIGQAAQAMAQGKLEGVGRACATLMILMRQHNIKEEQMLYPMADQHLGGTVDGLVRSMQKHAAANMVRS
;
A
#
# COMPACT_ATOMS: atom_id res chain seq x y z
N MET A 1 23.58 -0.31 -14.84
CA MET A 1 22.63 -0.61 -13.75
C MET A 1 21.29 -0.92 -14.40
N ALA A 2 20.62 -2.00 -14.00
CA ALA A 2 19.30 -2.32 -14.56
C ALA A 2 18.33 -1.19 -14.19
N LYS A 3 17.59 -0.66 -15.18
CA LYS A 3 16.45 0.22 -14.94
C LYS A 3 15.49 -0.53 -14.01
N ARG A 4 15.24 0.01 -12.81
CA ARG A 4 14.21 -0.55 -11.92
C ARG A 4 12.91 0.19 -12.25
N GLY A 5 11.97 -0.52 -12.86
CA GLY A 5 10.67 0.05 -13.22
C GLY A 5 9.86 0.42 -11.98
N ILE A 6 8.90 1.34 -12.12
CA ILE A 6 8.01 1.73 -11.01
C ILE A 6 7.30 0.49 -10.45
N GLY A 7 6.80 -0.37 -11.35
CA GLY A 7 6.11 -1.60 -10.95
C GLY A 7 6.99 -2.64 -10.28
N GLU A 8 8.29 -2.68 -10.58
CA GLU A 8 9.22 -3.58 -9.86
C GLU A 8 9.37 -3.14 -8.40
N PHE A 9 9.53 -1.84 -8.18
CA PHE A 9 9.74 -1.27 -6.84
C PHE A 9 8.46 -1.30 -5.98
N LEU A 10 7.36 -0.75 -6.48
CA LEU A 10 6.10 -0.70 -5.72
C LEU A 10 5.42 -2.08 -5.64
N GLY A 11 5.52 -2.91 -6.67
CA GLY A 11 5.04 -4.29 -6.62
C GLY A 11 5.81 -5.16 -5.62
N ALA A 12 7.08 -4.85 -5.33
CA ALA A 12 7.80 -5.50 -4.22
C ALA A 12 7.22 -5.10 -2.85
N ASP A 13 6.75 -3.86 -2.72
CA ASP A 13 6.11 -3.39 -1.50
C ASP A 13 4.70 -3.99 -1.33
N HIS A 14 3.94 -4.17 -2.42
CA HIS A 14 2.70 -4.97 -2.42
C HIS A 14 2.92 -6.37 -1.87
N ARG A 15 3.90 -7.11 -2.42
CA ARG A 15 4.22 -8.47 -1.96
C ARG A 15 4.55 -8.51 -0.46
N ARG A 16 5.33 -7.55 0.03
CA ARG A 16 5.68 -7.44 1.45
C ARG A 16 4.44 -7.21 2.33
N CYS A 17 3.54 -6.32 1.89
CA CYS A 17 2.29 -6.06 2.61
C CYS A 17 1.34 -7.27 2.58
N ASP A 18 1.23 -7.96 1.44
CA ASP A 18 0.44 -9.19 1.29
C ASP A 18 0.96 -10.31 2.20
N GLU A 19 2.28 -10.51 2.28
CA GLU A 19 2.90 -11.49 3.20
C GLU A 19 2.56 -11.21 4.66
N LEU A 20 2.71 -9.95 5.11
CA LEU A 20 2.32 -9.53 6.45
C LEU A 20 0.83 -9.75 6.73
N PHE A 21 -0.01 -9.53 5.71
CA PHE A 21 -1.45 -9.70 5.82
C PHE A 21 -1.84 -11.18 5.95
N ILE A 22 -1.24 -12.07 5.17
CA ILE A 22 -1.42 -13.51 5.26
C ILE A 22 -1.01 -14.02 6.65
N GLU A 23 0.13 -13.55 7.17
CA GLU A 23 0.55 -13.91 8.53
C GLU A 23 -0.45 -13.41 9.59
N LEU A 24 -0.98 -12.21 9.43
CA LEU A 24 -2.00 -11.65 10.32
C LEU A 24 -3.25 -12.53 10.33
N GLU A 25 -3.76 -12.92 9.15
CA GLU A 25 -4.93 -13.79 9.04
C GLU A 25 -4.69 -15.14 9.74
N ASN A 26 -3.50 -15.73 9.55
CA ASN A 26 -3.11 -16.97 10.24
C ASN A 26 -3.09 -16.80 11.77
N ALA A 27 -2.58 -15.68 12.28
CA ALA A 27 -2.57 -15.40 13.72
C ALA A 27 -3.98 -15.21 14.28
N VAL A 28 -4.87 -14.52 13.55
CA VAL A 28 -6.28 -14.35 13.92
C VAL A 28 -7.00 -15.70 13.96
N GLN A 29 -6.80 -16.55 12.95
CA GLN A 29 -7.39 -17.91 12.91
C GLN A 29 -6.87 -18.80 14.05
N ALA A 30 -5.60 -18.66 14.42
CA ALA A 30 -5.00 -19.38 15.54
C ALA A 30 -5.40 -18.82 16.93
N ASN A 31 -6.19 -17.74 16.99
CA ASN A 31 -6.50 -17.00 18.22
C ASN A 31 -5.26 -16.48 18.98
N ASP A 32 -4.17 -16.22 18.26
CA ASP A 32 -2.93 -15.66 18.83
C ASP A 32 -2.99 -14.14 18.81
N SER A 33 -3.66 -13.57 19.82
CA SER A 33 -3.88 -12.13 19.93
C SER A 33 -2.59 -11.30 19.95
N ALA A 34 -1.53 -11.79 20.60
CA ALA A 34 -0.26 -11.06 20.73
C ALA A 34 0.47 -10.98 19.39
N ARG A 35 0.52 -12.10 18.66
CA ARG A 35 1.08 -12.14 17.32
C ARG A 35 0.23 -11.33 16.34
N ALA A 36 -1.10 -11.44 16.40
CA ALA A 36 -2.01 -10.68 15.56
C ALA A 36 -1.82 -9.16 15.74
N GLN A 37 -1.67 -8.66 16.97
CA GLN A 37 -1.39 -7.24 17.22
C GLN A 37 -0.06 -6.79 16.61
N THR A 38 1.00 -7.60 16.76
CA THR A 38 2.33 -7.29 16.23
C THR A 38 2.31 -7.22 14.69
N LEU A 39 1.69 -8.21 14.05
CA LEU A 39 1.58 -8.28 12.59
C LEU A 39 0.68 -7.18 12.05
N PHE A 40 -0.45 -6.91 12.71
CA PHE A 40 -1.35 -5.82 12.33
C PHE A 40 -0.63 -4.47 12.35
N SER A 41 0.12 -4.18 13.42
CA SER A 41 0.91 -2.93 13.50
C SER A 41 1.92 -2.82 12.36
N ARG A 42 2.67 -3.89 12.06
CA ARG A 42 3.64 -3.92 10.95
C ARG A 42 2.98 -3.74 9.59
N PHE A 43 1.84 -4.40 9.38
CA PHE A 43 1.04 -4.26 8.17
C PHE A 43 0.53 -2.82 7.99
N THR A 44 -0.07 -2.23 9.03
CA THR A 44 -0.57 -0.84 8.98
C THR A 44 0.53 0.15 8.66
N VAL A 45 1.69 0.05 9.33
CA VAL A 45 2.85 0.90 9.03
C VAL A 45 3.32 0.68 7.59
N GLY A 46 3.36 -0.58 7.14
CA GLY A 46 3.73 -0.92 5.77
C GLY A 46 2.80 -0.32 4.72
N MET A 47 1.49 -0.37 4.92
CA MET A 47 0.49 0.18 4.01
C MET A 47 0.49 1.71 4.00
N GLU A 48 0.57 2.37 5.15
CA GLU A 48 0.65 3.84 5.17
C GLU A 48 1.92 4.33 4.50
N HIS A 49 3.03 3.61 4.69
CA HIS A 49 4.27 3.87 4.00
C HIS A 49 4.13 3.71 2.48
N HIS A 50 3.46 2.65 2.02
CA HIS A 50 3.14 2.44 0.61
C HIS A 50 2.36 3.61 0.03
N PHE A 51 1.23 3.95 0.67
CA PHE A 51 0.37 5.05 0.23
C PHE A 51 1.10 6.40 0.23
N ALA A 52 2.00 6.66 1.18
CA ALA A 52 2.76 7.91 1.21
C ALA A 52 3.73 8.02 0.01
N MET A 53 4.43 6.92 -0.34
CA MET A 53 5.27 6.90 -1.55
C MET A 53 4.44 7.21 -2.79
N GLU A 54 3.24 6.67 -2.86
CA GLU A 54 2.36 6.89 -4.01
C GLU A 54 1.75 8.28 -4.04
N GLU A 55 1.06 8.68 -2.98
CA GLU A 55 0.27 9.90 -2.92
C GLU A 55 1.12 11.18 -2.90
N GLU A 56 2.32 11.13 -2.30
CA GLU A 56 3.17 12.29 -2.09
C GLU A 56 4.31 12.41 -3.09
N VAL A 57 4.68 11.32 -3.77
CA VAL A 57 5.82 11.29 -4.69
C VAL A 57 5.44 10.81 -6.08
N PHE A 58 4.89 9.59 -6.20
CA PHE A 58 4.62 8.99 -7.50
C PHE A 58 3.47 9.69 -8.24
N PHE A 59 2.29 9.78 -7.63
CA PHE A 59 1.11 10.35 -8.26
C PHE A 59 1.32 11.81 -8.70
N PRO A 60 1.95 12.70 -7.90
CA PRO A 60 2.26 14.06 -8.36
C PRO A 60 3.20 14.07 -9.58
N ALA A 61 4.22 13.21 -9.60
CA ALA A 61 5.15 13.12 -10.73
C ALA A 61 4.44 12.61 -12.01
N PHE A 62 3.59 11.59 -11.86
CA PHE A 62 2.77 11.06 -12.95
C PHE A 62 1.79 12.10 -13.49
N GLU A 63 1.07 12.80 -12.61
CA GLU A 63 0.11 13.84 -12.97
C GLU A 63 0.80 15.02 -13.67
N GLN A 64 2.00 15.42 -13.21
CA GLN A 64 2.79 16.46 -13.85
C GLN A 64 3.25 16.06 -15.27
N ALA A 65 3.66 14.81 -15.45
CA ALA A 65 4.15 14.31 -16.74
C ALA A 65 3.03 14.11 -17.77
N THR A 66 1.82 13.77 -17.32
CA THR A 66 0.70 13.37 -18.20
C THR A 66 -0.40 14.42 -18.31
N GLY A 67 -0.52 15.33 -17.35
CA GLY A 67 -1.67 16.23 -17.19
C GLY A 67 -2.95 15.54 -16.67
N MET A 68 -2.91 14.23 -16.37
CA MET A 68 -4.09 13.44 -15.99
C MET A 68 -4.41 13.57 -14.50
N THR A 69 -5.11 14.64 -14.09
CA THR A 69 -5.48 14.88 -12.68
C THR A 69 -6.85 14.30 -12.28
N GLN A 70 -7.72 14.02 -13.26
CA GLN A 70 -9.02 13.36 -13.06
C GLN A 70 -9.02 11.98 -13.71
N GLY A 71 -8.15 11.09 -13.22
CA GLY A 71 -7.91 9.79 -13.82
C GLY A 71 -7.45 8.72 -12.82
N PRO A 72 -6.51 7.84 -13.20
CA PRO A 72 -6.19 6.65 -12.41
C PRO A 72 -5.72 6.97 -10.98
N THR A 73 -4.92 8.02 -10.79
CA THR A 73 -4.41 8.44 -9.48
C THR A 73 -5.51 8.97 -8.54
N MET A 74 -6.62 9.50 -9.08
CA MET A 74 -7.77 9.91 -8.27
C MET A 74 -8.50 8.67 -7.74
N VAL A 75 -8.70 7.66 -8.59
CA VAL A 75 -9.32 6.39 -8.21
C VAL A 75 -8.48 5.68 -7.14
N MET A 76 -7.16 5.63 -7.29
CA MET A 76 -6.28 5.01 -6.29
C MET A 76 -6.41 5.71 -4.93
N ARG A 77 -6.41 7.05 -4.88
CA ARG A 77 -6.63 7.80 -3.62
C ARG A 77 -7.98 7.54 -2.98
N VAL A 78 -9.05 7.32 -3.76
CA VAL A 78 -10.36 6.93 -3.23
C VAL A 78 -10.26 5.58 -2.54
N GLU A 79 -9.59 4.61 -3.16
CA GLU A 79 -9.42 3.28 -2.60
C GLU A 79 -8.50 3.26 -1.39
N HIS A 80 -7.41 4.04 -1.38
CA HIS A 80 -6.57 4.19 -0.19
C HIS A 80 -7.39 4.68 1.00
N ARG A 81 -8.30 5.65 0.80
CA ARG A 81 -9.20 6.10 1.87
C ARG A 81 -10.15 5.00 2.34
N GLN A 82 -10.66 4.17 1.43
CA GLN A 82 -11.50 3.02 1.79
C GLN A 82 -10.72 1.97 2.57
N MET A 83 -9.50 1.65 2.14
CA MET A 83 -8.59 0.73 2.83
C MET A 83 -8.23 1.25 4.23
N ARG A 84 -7.89 2.54 4.37
CA ARG A 84 -7.67 3.18 5.68
C ARG A 84 -8.87 3.06 6.60
N GLY A 85 -10.08 3.18 6.07
CA GLY A 85 -11.31 2.94 6.81
C GLY A 85 -11.43 1.51 7.35
N LEU A 86 -11.10 0.50 6.53
CA LEU A 86 -11.11 -0.91 6.93
C LEU A 86 -10.00 -1.23 7.94
N ILE A 87 -8.80 -0.66 7.75
CA ILE A 87 -7.70 -0.74 8.72
C ILE A 87 -8.15 -0.15 10.05
N GLY A 88 -8.82 1.02 10.05
CA GLY A 88 -9.36 1.63 11.27
C GLY A 88 -10.39 0.74 11.98
N GLN A 89 -11.27 0.07 11.24
CA GLN A 89 -12.23 -0.89 11.81
C GLN A 89 -11.53 -2.10 12.45
N ALA A 90 -10.53 -2.66 11.76
CA ALA A 90 -9.71 -3.76 12.29
C ALA A 90 -8.96 -3.31 13.56
N ALA A 91 -8.41 -2.09 13.58
CA ALA A 91 -7.72 -1.54 14.75
C ALA A 91 -8.66 -1.39 15.95
N GLN A 92 -9.89 -0.90 15.74
CA GLN A 92 -10.90 -0.80 16.79
C GLN A 92 -11.29 -2.17 17.35
N ALA A 93 -11.49 -3.16 16.47
CA ALA A 93 -11.80 -4.53 16.88
C ALA A 93 -10.63 -5.15 17.67
N MET A 94 -9.40 -4.93 17.22
CA MET A 94 -8.17 -5.39 17.88
C MET A 94 -8.04 -4.80 19.28
N ALA A 95 -8.26 -3.49 19.44
CA ALA A 95 -8.22 -2.80 20.73
C ALA A 95 -9.28 -3.30 21.72
N GLN A 96 -10.40 -3.84 21.22
CA GLN A 96 -11.47 -4.44 22.02
C GLN A 96 -11.26 -5.94 22.28
N GLY A 97 -10.17 -6.54 21.80
CA GLY A 97 -9.93 -7.98 21.88
C GLY A 97 -10.89 -8.84 21.04
N LYS A 98 -11.57 -8.24 20.05
CA LYS A 98 -12.59 -8.90 19.22
C LYS A 98 -11.98 -9.42 17.91
N LEU A 99 -11.24 -10.54 17.98
CA LEU A 99 -10.57 -11.12 16.82
C LEU A 99 -11.51 -11.48 15.66
N GLU A 100 -12.74 -11.89 15.93
CA GLU A 100 -13.75 -12.11 14.88
C GLU A 100 -14.04 -10.82 14.08
N GLY A 101 -14.10 -9.68 14.77
CA GLY A 101 -14.26 -8.37 14.14
C GLY A 101 -13.06 -7.98 13.28
N VAL A 102 -11.84 -8.33 13.72
CA VAL A 102 -10.61 -8.16 12.94
C VAL A 102 -10.70 -8.97 11.65
N GLY A 103 -11.06 -10.26 11.75
CA GLY A 103 -11.20 -11.16 10.60
C GLY A 103 -12.19 -10.65 9.53
N ARG A 104 -13.35 -10.12 9.95
CA ARG A 104 -14.33 -9.55 9.00
C ARG A 104 -13.78 -8.33 8.25
N ALA A 105 -13.15 -7.39 8.96
CA ALA A 105 -12.53 -6.23 8.32
C ALA A 105 -11.39 -6.64 7.38
N CYS A 106 -10.58 -7.62 7.79
CA CYS A 106 -9.49 -8.17 6.98
C CYS A 106 -9.99 -8.82 5.69
N ALA A 107 -11.08 -9.61 5.73
CA ALA A 107 -11.61 -10.27 4.54
C ALA A 107 -12.04 -9.26 3.46
N THR A 108 -12.70 -8.16 3.84
CA THR A 108 -13.06 -7.08 2.91
C THR A 108 -11.82 -6.34 2.40
N LEU A 109 -10.86 -6.06 3.28
CA LEU A 109 -9.63 -5.36 2.93
C LEU A 109 -8.79 -6.16 1.91
N MET A 110 -8.67 -7.48 2.08
CA MET A 110 -7.96 -8.34 1.13
C MET A 110 -8.52 -8.25 -0.29
N ILE A 111 -9.85 -8.26 -0.43
CA ILE A 111 -10.49 -8.17 -1.75
C ILE A 111 -10.18 -6.82 -2.40
N LEU A 112 -10.30 -5.74 -1.61
CA LEU A 112 -10.03 -4.39 -2.09
C LEU A 112 -8.56 -4.21 -2.49
N MET A 113 -7.61 -4.69 -1.66
CA MET A 113 -6.18 -4.67 -1.97
C MET A 113 -5.87 -5.42 -3.25
N ARG A 114 -6.39 -6.63 -3.45
CA ARG A 114 -6.16 -7.39 -4.69
C ARG A 114 -6.65 -6.65 -5.93
N GLN A 115 -7.85 -6.07 -5.87
CA GLN A 115 -8.41 -5.31 -6.99
C GLN A 115 -7.62 -4.03 -7.27
N HIS A 116 -7.16 -3.37 -6.21
CA HIS A 116 -6.31 -2.20 -6.27
C HIS A 116 -4.95 -2.50 -6.91
N ASN A 117 -4.20 -3.46 -6.36
CA ASN A 117 -2.88 -3.86 -6.84
C ASN A 117 -2.93 -4.26 -8.33
N ILE A 118 -3.99 -4.97 -8.78
CA ILE A 118 -4.17 -5.32 -10.19
C ILE A 118 -4.24 -4.07 -11.08
N LYS A 119 -4.99 -3.05 -10.68
CA LYS A 119 -5.10 -1.82 -11.48
C LYS A 119 -3.79 -1.07 -11.54
N GLU A 120 -3.03 -1.08 -10.46
CA GLU A 120 -1.74 -0.41 -10.45
C GLU A 120 -0.72 -1.17 -11.30
N GLU A 121 -0.55 -2.46 -11.04
CA GLU A 121 0.46 -3.28 -11.70
C GLU A 121 0.17 -3.53 -13.18
N GLN A 122 -1.10 -3.63 -13.58
CA GLN A 122 -1.46 -3.90 -14.98
C GLN A 122 -1.76 -2.65 -15.80
N MET A 123 -2.10 -1.53 -15.15
CA MET A 123 -2.49 -0.30 -15.87
C MET A 123 -1.62 0.90 -15.48
N LEU A 124 -1.58 1.29 -14.21
CA LEU A 124 -0.95 2.55 -13.80
C LEU A 124 0.58 2.53 -13.92
N TYR A 125 1.24 1.51 -13.38
CA TYR A 125 2.70 1.42 -13.42
C TYR A 125 3.25 1.27 -14.85
N PRO A 126 2.68 0.41 -15.73
CA PRO A 126 3.11 0.37 -17.14
C PRO A 126 2.90 1.70 -17.87
N MET A 127 1.78 2.39 -17.61
CA MET A 127 1.52 3.72 -18.17
C MET A 127 2.55 4.74 -17.66
N ALA A 128 2.88 4.68 -16.38
CA ALA A 128 3.87 5.57 -15.79
C ALA A 128 5.27 5.32 -16.34
N ASP A 129 5.71 4.07 -16.48
CA ASP A 129 7.01 3.74 -17.08
C ASP A 129 7.12 4.27 -18.53
N GLN A 130 6.02 4.25 -19.29
CA GLN A 130 5.98 4.81 -20.65
C GLN A 130 6.10 6.34 -20.68
N HIS A 131 5.42 7.05 -19.78
CA HIS A 131 5.38 8.52 -19.78
C HIS A 131 6.56 9.17 -19.05
N LEU A 132 7.06 8.52 -17.98
CA LEU A 132 8.17 9.04 -17.18
C LEU A 132 9.54 8.64 -17.76
N GLY A 133 9.62 7.52 -18.47
CA GLY A 133 10.78 7.14 -19.28
C GLY A 133 12.11 7.21 -18.51
N GLY A 134 12.95 8.20 -18.84
CA GLY A 134 14.28 8.38 -18.23
C GLY A 134 14.27 8.88 -16.78
N THR A 135 13.15 9.35 -16.25
CA THR A 135 13.06 9.90 -14.88
C THR A 135 12.76 8.85 -13.82
N VAL A 136 12.36 7.63 -14.22
CA VAL A 136 11.93 6.53 -13.35
C VAL A 136 12.95 6.24 -12.23
N ASP A 137 14.22 6.08 -12.57
CA ASP A 137 15.26 5.80 -11.58
C ASP A 137 15.40 6.94 -10.53
N GLY A 138 15.19 8.18 -10.95
CA GLY A 138 15.19 9.34 -10.05
C GLY A 138 13.98 9.34 -9.13
N LEU A 139 12.82 8.99 -9.67
CA LEU A 139 11.57 8.92 -8.92
C LEU A 139 11.59 7.80 -7.88
N VAL A 140 12.10 6.61 -8.22
CA VAL A 140 12.30 5.50 -7.28
C VAL A 140 13.22 5.93 -6.14
N ARG A 141 14.31 6.65 -6.42
CA ARG A 141 15.18 7.20 -5.36
C ARG A 141 14.45 8.22 -4.48
N SER A 142 13.57 9.04 -5.04
CA SER A 142 12.75 9.99 -4.27
C SER A 142 11.79 9.26 -3.34
N MET A 143 11.11 8.21 -3.83
CA MET A 143 10.24 7.36 -3.00
C MET A 143 11.04 6.70 -1.86
N GLN A 144 12.21 6.13 -2.14
CA GLN A 144 13.09 5.53 -1.11
C GLN A 144 13.57 6.53 -0.04
N LYS A 145 13.80 7.78 -0.40
CA LYS A 145 14.18 8.82 0.57
C LYS A 145 12.99 9.26 1.41
N HIS A 146 11.83 9.42 0.78
CA HIS A 146 10.59 9.77 1.46
C HIS A 146 10.20 8.69 2.47
N ALA A 147 10.28 7.43 2.03
CA ALA A 147 10.19 6.23 2.85
C ALA A 147 11.04 6.30 4.13
N ALA A 148 12.34 6.53 3.98
CA ALA A 148 13.26 6.63 5.11
C ALA A 148 12.94 7.81 6.05
N ALA A 149 12.46 8.95 5.52
CA ALA A 149 12.15 10.12 6.32
C ALA A 149 10.87 9.94 7.18
N ASN A 150 9.88 9.21 6.69
CA ASN A 150 8.64 8.95 7.44
C ASN A 150 8.85 7.90 8.55
N MET A 151 9.76 6.94 8.37
CA MET A 151 10.10 5.94 9.40
C MET A 151 10.83 6.54 10.62
N VAL A 152 11.46 7.71 10.48
CA VAL A 152 12.17 8.39 11.58
C VAL A 152 11.23 9.30 12.39
N ARG A 153 10.03 9.59 11.85
CA ARG A 153 9.05 10.52 12.45
C ARG A 153 7.84 9.83 13.08
N SER A 154 7.72 8.52 12.93
CA SER A 154 6.67 7.66 13.50
C SER A 154 7.21 6.82 14.64
#